data_AF-A0A838ZMZ1-F1
#
_entry.id   AF-A0A838ZMZ1-F1
#
_cell.length_a   1.000
_cell.length_b   1.000
_cell.length_c   1.000
_cell.angle_alpha   90.00
_cell.angle_beta   90.00
_cell.angle_gamma   90.00
#
_symmetry.space_group_name_H-M   'P 1'
#
loop_
_entity.id
_entity.type
_entity.pdbx_description
1 polymer ?
#
loop_
_entity_poly.entity_id
_entity_poly.type
_entity_poly.pdbx_seq_one_letter_code
_entity_poly.pdbx_strand_id
1 'polypeptide(L)'
;MRTFTRFANIFSGVRFNSKSNFAFWNSIAFYNYVKYPTAKTRLFPSNEDFIKSLEAFKETLESLKPDLIIFWGDRLWNNFPKENHKQINRDETKIHYLDYQRKIPFKVIPHPASSKLSYPHTNEIKDYIKLVKSITL
;
A
#
# COMPACT_ATOMS: atom_id res chain seq x y z
N MET A 1 -18.50 -3.19 1.47
CA MET A 1 -17.18 -3.89 1.53
C MET A 1 -16.61 -4.36 0.17
N ARG A 2 -17.01 -3.79 -0.99
CA ARG A 2 -16.56 -4.28 -2.31
C ARG A 2 -15.08 -4.02 -2.61
N THR A 3 -14.55 -2.87 -2.16
CA THR A 3 -13.18 -2.42 -2.45
C THR A 3 -12.11 -3.33 -1.83
N PHE A 4 -12.24 -3.65 -0.53
CA PHE A 4 -11.30 -4.52 0.18
C PHE A 4 -11.31 -5.95 -0.38
N THR A 5 -12.51 -6.50 -0.63
CA THR A 5 -12.65 -7.84 -1.22
C THR A 5 -12.07 -7.90 -2.64
N ARG A 6 -12.27 -6.84 -3.45
CA ARG A 6 -11.67 -6.75 -4.79
C ARG A 6 -10.15 -6.74 -4.72
N PHE A 7 -9.58 -5.97 -3.81
CA PHE A 7 -8.14 -5.97 -3.60
C PHE A 7 -7.65 -7.37 -3.19
N ALA A 8 -8.28 -8.00 -2.19
CA ALA A 8 -7.90 -9.34 -1.74
C ALA A 8 -7.93 -10.38 -2.88
N ASN A 9 -8.95 -10.33 -3.75
CA ASN A 9 -9.04 -11.20 -4.92
C ASN A 9 -7.88 -10.99 -5.90
N ILE A 10 -7.51 -9.74 -6.16
CA ILE A 10 -6.42 -9.41 -7.10
C ILE A 10 -5.06 -9.71 -6.47
N PHE A 11 -4.86 -9.40 -5.20
CA PHE A 11 -3.61 -9.67 -4.50
C PHE A 11 -3.30 -11.18 -4.45
N SER A 12 -4.32 -11.99 -4.17
CA SER A 12 -4.18 -13.44 -4.09
C SER A 12 -4.22 -14.15 -5.45
N GLY A 13 -4.92 -13.57 -6.43
CA GLY A 13 -5.26 -14.22 -7.69
C GLY A 13 -6.38 -15.25 -7.57
N VAL A 14 -7.06 -15.36 -6.42
CA VAL A 14 -8.18 -16.27 -6.21
C VAL A 14 -9.43 -15.52 -5.78
N ARG A 15 -10.60 -16.03 -6.13
CA ARG A 15 -11.86 -15.47 -5.64
C ARG A 15 -12.03 -15.85 -4.17
N PHE A 16 -11.98 -14.88 -3.27
CA PHE A 16 -12.16 -15.10 -1.84
C PHE A 16 -13.58 -15.58 -1.55
N ASN A 17 -13.69 -16.76 -0.92
CA ASN A 17 -14.86 -17.13 -0.14
C ASN A 17 -14.60 -16.77 1.34
N SER A 18 -15.64 -16.44 2.11
CA SER A 18 -15.48 -15.86 3.45
C SER A 18 -14.87 -16.81 4.49
N LYS A 19 -14.93 -18.14 4.29
CA LYS A 19 -14.49 -19.13 5.28
C LYS A 19 -13.02 -19.55 5.15
N SER A 20 -12.44 -19.52 3.95
CA SER A 20 -11.09 -20.08 3.70
C SER A 20 -9.92 -19.10 3.90
N ASN A 21 -10.18 -17.87 4.31
CA ASN A 21 -9.26 -16.75 4.06
C ASN A 21 -8.79 -16.00 5.32
N PHE A 22 -8.98 -16.59 6.49
CA PHE A 22 -8.61 -15.99 7.77
C PHE A 22 -7.12 -15.62 7.85
N ALA A 23 -6.23 -16.49 7.37
CA ALA A 23 -4.79 -16.25 7.35
C ALA A 23 -4.41 -14.99 6.53
N PHE A 24 -5.07 -14.77 5.39
CA PHE A 24 -4.83 -13.57 4.59
C PHE A 24 -5.27 -12.31 5.34
N TRP A 25 -6.50 -12.30 5.87
CA TRP A 25 -7.02 -11.13 6.58
C TRP A 25 -6.22 -10.78 7.83
N ASN A 26 -5.62 -11.78 8.50
CA ASN A 26 -4.70 -11.54 9.62
C ASN A 26 -3.31 -11.05 9.20
N SER A 27 -2.93 -11.23 7.94
CA SER A 27 -1.64 -10.78 7.40
C SER A 27 -1.65 -9.37 6.83
N ILE A 28 -2.82 -8.69 6.80
CA ILE A 28 -2.97 -7.39 6.16
C ILE A 28 -3.71 -6.40 7.04
N ALA A 29 -3.21 -5.15 7.04
CA ALA A 29 -3.89 -4.02 7.61
C ALA A 29 -4.27 -3.02 6.51
N PHE A 30 -5.43 -2.37 6.66
CA PHE A 30 -5.84 -1.26 5.80
C PHE A 30 -5.73 0.05 6.58
N TYR A 31 -5.02 1.01 5.99
CA TYR A 31 -4.81 2.31 6.60
C TYR A 31 -5.18 3.41 5.61
N ASN A 32 -6.08 4.30 6.03
CA ASN A 32 -6.33 5.53 5.30
C ASN A 32 -5.30 6.56 5.75
N TYR A 33 -4.47 7.02 4.82
CA TYR A 33 -3.39 7.94 5.13
C TYR A 33 -3.92 9.26 5.72
N VAL A 34 -4.86 9.90 5.02
CA VAL A 34 -5.50 11.11 5.53
C VAL A 34 -6.74 10.73 6.33
N LYS A 35 -6.75 11.09 7.63
CA LYS A 35 -7.86 10.87 8.57
C LYS A 35 -8.60 12.19 8.84
N TYR A 36 -9.47 12.62 7.92
CA TYR A 36 -10.43 13.69 8.24
C TYR A 36 -11.85 13.31 7.81
N PRO A 37 -12.85 13.43 8.71
CA PRO A 37 -14.24 13.46 8.29
C PRO A 37 -14.42 14.73 7.47
N THR A 38 -14.60 14.57 6.16
CA THR A 38 -14.93 15.69 5.29
C THR A 38 -16.33 16.17 5.65
N ALA A 39 -16.43 17.27 6.41
CA ALA A 39 -17.70 17.89 6.80
C ALA A 39 -18.55 18.32 5.58
N LYS A 40 -17.95 18.36 4.39
CA LYS A 40 -18.63 18.52 3.11
C LYS A 40 -18.16 17.47 2.12
N THR A 41 -19.12 16.80 1.49
CA THR A 41 -18.93 15.94 0.32
C THR A 41 -18.12 16.73 -0.73
N ARG A 42 -16.92 16.24 -1.08
CA ARG A 42 -16.01 16.75 -2.16
C ARG A 42 -14.90 17.74 -1.78
N LEU A 43 -14.51 17.87 -0.53
CA LEU A 43 -13.21 18.50 -0.24
C LEU A 43 -12.09 17.46 -0.37
N PHE A 44 -11.19 17.70 -1.31
CA PHE A 44 -9.98 16.90 -1.45
C PHE A 44 -8.98 17.26 -0.36
N PRO A 45 -8.20 16.30 0.17
CA PRO A 45 -7.15 16.62 1.12
C PRO A 45 -6.13 17.57 0.49
N SER A 46 -5.74 18.58 1.25
CA SER A 46 -4.66 19.52 0.92
C SER A 46 -3.29 18.88 1.16
N ASN A 47 -2.22 19.46 0.59
CA ASN A 47 -0.85 19.02 0.88
C ASN A 47 -0.53 19.09 2.38
N GLU A 48 -1.07 20.08 3.09
CA GLU A 48 -0.91 20.20 4.53
C GLU A 48 -1.56 19.03 5.28
N ASP A 49 -2.70 18.53 4.82
CA ASP A 49 -3.36 17.36 5.43
C ASP A 49 -2.49 16.11 5.28
N PHE A 50 -1.80 15.96 4.14
CA PHE A 50 -0.84 14.88 3.93
C PHE A 50 0.37 14.98 4.87
N ILE A 51 0.88 16.20 5.10
CA ILE A 51 1.99 16.44 6.03
C ILE A 51 1.56 16.16 7.47
N LYS A 52 0.39 16.68 7.90
CA LYS A 52 -0.17 16.46 9.25
C LYS A 52 -0.46 14.99 9.53
N SER A 53 -0.75 14.20 8.49
CA SER A 53 -1.02 12.76 8.60
C SER A 53 0.23 11.90 8.75
N LEU A 54 1.42 12.46 8.53
CA LEU A 54 2.68 11.71 8.53
C LEU A 54 3.00 11.08 9.89
N GLU A 55 2.75 11.81 10.98
CA GLU A 55 3.14 11.33 12.31
C GLU A 55 2.30 10.13 12.74
N ALA A 56 0.98 10.20 12.59
CA ALA A 56 0.08 9.07 12.84
C ALA A 56 0.39 7.86 11.94
N PHE A 57 0.89 8.09 10.73
CA PHE A 57 1.35 7.02 9.86
C PHE A 57 2.60 6.35 10.40
N LYS A 58 3.60 7.10 10.88
CA LYS A 58 4.81 6.53 11.50
C LYS A 58 4.48 5.69 12.73
N GLU A 59 3.64 6.18 13.64
CA GLU A 59 3.17 5.41 14.81
C GLU A 59 2.51 4.08 14.39
N THR A 60 1.73 4.12 13.31
CA THR A 60 1.10 2.91 12.75
C THR A 60 2.15 1.94 12.20
N LEU A 61 3.20 2.42 11.53
CA LEU A 61 4.30 1.59 11.04
C LEU A 61 5.11 0.96 12.18
N GLU A 62 5.33 1.69 13.26
CA GLU A 62 6.05 1.20 14.44
C GLU A 62 5.26 0.10 15.17
N SER A 63 3.94 0.26 15.26
CA SER A 63 3.05 -0.73 15.88
C SER A 63 2.89 -1.98 15.02
N LEU A 64 2.58 -1.83 13.73
CA LEU A 64 2.26 -2.96 12.85
C LEU A 64 3.49 -3.65 12.27
N LYS A 65 4.64 -2.96 12.21
CA LYS A 65 5.89 -3.44 11.61
C LYS A 65 5.67 -4.16 10.26
N PRO A 66 5.04 -3.52 9.27
CA PRO A 66 4.73 -4.19 8.01
C PRO A 66 6.00 -4.55 7.24
N ASP A 67 5.99 -5.71 6.59
CA ASP A 67 7.07 -6.13 5.69
C ASP A 67 6.96 -5.52 4.29
N LEU A 68 5.78 -5.02 3.93
CA LEU A 68 5.46 -4.45 2.63
C LEU A 68 4.33 -3.44 2.76
N ILE A 69 4.45 -2.31 2.08
CA ILE A 69 3.37 -1.33 1.95
C ILE A 69 2.85 -1.34 0.51
N ILE A 70 1.52 -1.33 0.34
CA ILE A 70 0.88 -1.18 -0.97
C ILE A 70 0.09 0.14 -0.97
N PHE A 71 0.56 1.13 -1.71
CA PHE A 71 -0.15 2.39 -1.91
C PHE A 71 -1.28 2.20 -2.91
N TRP A 72 -2.49 2.60 -2.52
CA TRP A 72 -3.67 2.55 -3.37
C TRP A 72 -3.87 3.86 -4.14
N GLY A 73 -3.33 3.91 -5.35
CA GLY A 73 -3.55 4.95 -6.34
C GLY A 73 -2.44 6.00 -6.42
N ASP A 74 -2.18 6.46 -7.64
CA ASP A 74 -1.13 7.44 -7.94
C ASP A 74 -1.33 8.75 -7.21
N ARG A 75 -2.59 9.16 -6.98
CA ARG A 75 -2.86 10.38 -6.24
C ARG A 75 -2.36 10.33 -4.80
N LEU A 76 -2.60 9.21 -4.10
CA LEU A 76 -2.12 9.03 -2.73
C LEU A 76 -0.59 9.12 -2.74
N TRP A 77 0.05 8.40 -3.66
CA TRP A 77 1.50 8.42 -3.79
C TRP A 77 2.02 9.83 -4.13
N ASN A 78 1.49 10.52 -5.12
CA ASN A 78 2.01 11.82 -5.57
C ASN A 78 1.97 12.91 -4.48
N ASN A 79 1.03 12.81 -3.53
CA ASN A 79 0.90 13.75 -2.41
C ASN A 79 1.56 13.24 -1.12
N PHE A 80 2.02 11.99 -1.08
CA PHE A 80 2.69 11.42 0.08
C PHE A 80 4.08 12.06 0.27
N PRO A 81 4.45 12.50 1.49
CA PRO A 81 5.76 13.10 1.79
C PRO A 81 6.94 12.22 1.31
N LYS A 82 7.96 12.83 0.69
CA LYS A 82 9.03 12.10 -0.04
C LYS A 82 10.37 12.04 0.68
N GLU A 83 10.46 12.62 1.87
CA GLU A 83 11.70 12.77 2.64
C GLU A 83 12.34 11.40 2.93
N ASN A 84 11.52 10.40 3.23
CA ASN A 84 11.97 9.03 3.52
C ASN A 84 11.89 8.08 2.32
N HIS A 85 11.53 8.55 1.12
CA HIS A 85 11.52 7.70 -0.07
C HIS A 85 12.94 7.48 -0.60
N LYS A 86 13.34 6.22 -0.69
CA LYS A 86 14.60 5.79 -1.30
C LYS A 86 14.35 4.72 -2.37
N GLN A 87 15.36 4.50 -3.21
CA GLN A 87 15.32 3.48 -4.25
C GLN A 87 16.68 2.78 -4.38
N ILE A 88 16.66 1.50 -4.74
CA ILE A 88 17.82 0.73 -5.18
C ILE A 88 17.52 0.08 -6.52
N ASN A 89 18.55 -0.16 -7.32
CA ASN A 89 18.44 -0.92 -8.57
C ASN A 89 18.98 -2.34 -8.34
N ARG A 90 18.26 -3.35 -8.78
CA ARG A 90 18.68 -4.76 -8.78
C ARG A 90 18.25 -5.40 -10.09
N ASP A 91 19.19 -5.94 -10.86
CA ASP A 91 18.93 -6.65 -12.12
C ASP A 91 17.93 -5.90 -13.01
N GLU A 92 18.26 -4.63 -13.31
CA GLU A 92 17.44 -3.67 -14.08
C GLU A 92 16.09 -3.28 -13.45
N THR A 93 15.74 -3.86 -12.31
CA THR A 93 14.50 -3.56 -11.59
C THR A 93 14.74 -2.54 -10.49
N LYS A 94 13.92 -1.48 -10.49
CA LYS A 94 13.92 -0.47 -9.43
C LYS A 94 13.04 -0.90 -8.25
N ILE A 95 13.58 -0.79 -7.05
CA ILE A 95 12.90 -1.17 -5.82
C ILE A 95 12.84 0.03 -4.91
N HIS A 96 11.62 0.37 -4.52
CA HIS A 96 11.32 1.53 -3.70
C HIS A 96 11.09 1.11 -2.26
N TYR A 97 11.60 1.89 -1.32
CA TYR A 97 11.37 1.70 0.11
C TYR A 97 11.21 3.03 0.83
N LEU A 98 10.52 2.98 1.96
CA LEU A 98 10.48 4.04 2.96
C LEU A 98 11.54 3.76 4.02
N ASP A 99 12.43 4.71 4.23
CA ASP A 99 13.56 4.62 5.16
C ASP A 99 13.20 5.34 6.46
N TYR A 100 12.42 4.66 7.32
CA TYR A 100 12.10 5.12 8.68
C TYR A 100 13.00 4.37 9.69
N GLN A 101 12.44 3.85 10.79
CA GLN A 101 13.19 3.00 11.73
C GLN A 101 13.69 1.69 11.08
N ARG A 102 13.00 1.22 10.03
CA ARG A 102 13.41 0.11 9.17
C ARG A 102 13.16 0.49 7.71
N LYS A 103 13.87 -0.17 6.80
CA LYS A 103 13.58 -0.07 5.36
C LYS A 103 12.33 -0.89 5.05
N ILE A 104 11.25 -0.21 4.65
CA ILE A 104 9.98 -0.85 4.32
C ILE A 104 9.76 -0.72 2.81
N PRO A 105 9.87 -1.82 2.05
CA PRO A 105 9.62 -1.80 0.62
C PRO A 105 8.14 -1.46 0.35
N PHE A 106 7.89 -0.79 -0.77
CA PHE A 106 6.52 -0.46 -1.16
C PHE A 106 6.27 -0.54 -2.66
N LYS A 107 5.01 -0.75 -3.00
CA LYS A 107 4.51 -0.69 -4.38
C LYS A 107 3.30 0.22 -4.48
N VAL A 108 3.24 1.01 -5.54
CA VAL A 108 2.04 1.79 -5.91
C VAL A 108 1.24 0.98 -6.91
N ILE A 109 -0.05 0.82 -6.68
CA ILE A 109 -0.98 0.16 -7.60
C ILE A 109 -2.17 1.07 -7.87
N PRO A 110 -2.92 0.88 -8.97
CA PRO A 110 -4.18 1.59 -9.14
C PRO A 110 -5.13 1.33 -7.98
N HIS A 111 -5.86 2.36 -7.55
CA HIS A 111 -6.80 2.24 -6.43
C HIS A 111 -7.84 1.13 -6.72
N PRO A 112 -8.22 0.25 -5.78
CA PRO A 112 -9.11 -0.87 -6.07
C PRO A 112 -10.54 -0.49 -6.47
N ALA A 113 -10.95 0.76 -6.24
CA ALA A 113 -12.21 1.29 -6.80
C ALA A 113 -12.11 1.64 -8.30
N SER A 114 -10.90 1.84 -8.84
CA SER A 114 -10.67 2.15 -10.26
C SER A 114 -10.88 0.93 -11.14
N SER A 115 -11.32 1.12 -12.37
CA SER A 115 -11.31 0.07 -13.41
C SER A 115 -9.90 -0.36 -13.81
N LYS A 116 -8.89 0.47 -13.55
CA LYS A 116 -7.48 0.20 -13.89
C LYS A 116 -6.90 -0.98 -13.10
N LEU A 117 -7.37 -1.25 -11.88
CA LEU A 117 -6.89 -2.41 -11.11
C LEU A 117 -7.58 -3.69 -11.60
N SER A 118 -6.82 -4.61 -12.18
CA SER A 118 -7.31 -5.82 -12.84
C SER A 118 -6.45 -7.05 -12.52
N TYR A 119 -6.92 -8.25 -12.85
CA TYR A 119 -6.20 -9.51 -12.56
C TYR A 119 -4.77 -9.60 -13.10
N PRO A 120 -4.38 -8.98 -14.24
CA PRO A 120 -2.97 -8.89 -14.63
C PRO A 120 -2.04 -8.32 -13.54
N HIS A 121 -2.53 -7.42 -12.69
CA HIS A 121 -1.75 -6.87 -11.57
C HIS A 121 -1.45 -7.93 -10.48
N THR A 122 -2.14 -9.08 -10.50
CA THR A 122 -1.83 -10.20 -9.60
C THR A 122 -0.39 -10.65 -9.76
N ASN A 123 0.05 -10.86 -11.00
CA ASN A 123 1.40 -11.36 -11.27
C ASN A 123 2.43 -10.28 -10.91
N GLU A 124 2.16 -9.04 -11.28
CA GLU A 124 2.99 -7.88 -10.93
C GLU A 124 3.20 -7.75 -9.41
N ILE A 125 2.15 -7.91 -8.61
CA ILE A 125 2.23 -7.89 -7.14
C ILE A 125 3.01 -9.11 -6.62
N LYS A 126 2.72 -10.31 -7.13
CA LYS A 126 3.40 -11.55 -6.71
C LYS A 126 4.89 -11.52 -7.01
N ASP A 127 5.27 -11.06 -8.20
CA ASP A 127 6.66 -10.99 -8.62
C ASP A 127 7.41 -9.92 -7.83
N TYR A 128 6.77 -8.78 -7.54
CA TYR A 128 7.34 -7.79 -6.62
C TYR A 128 7.54 -8.35 -5.20
N ILE A 129 6.57 -9.10 -4.66
CA ILE A 129 6.71 -9.74 -3.33
C ILE A 129 7.88 -10.72 -3.32
N LYS A 130 8.03 -11.56 -4.36
CA LYS A 130 9.16 -12.49 -4.47
C LYS A 130 10.49 -11.75 -4.51
N LEU A 131 10.56 -10.69 -5.31
CA LEU A 131 11.74 -9.83 -5.43
C LEU A 131 12.12 -9.21 -4.07
N VAL A 132 11.15 -8.65 -3.36
CA VAL A 132 11.39 -8.04 -2.04
C VAL A 132 11.86 -9.08 -1.02
N LYS A 133 11.27 -10.27 -1.01
CA LYS A 133 11.66 -11.36 -0.11
C LYS A 133 13.08 -11.88 -0.39
N SER A 134 13.54 -11.83 -1.64
CA SER A 134 14.91 -12.23 -1.99
C SER A 134 15.97 -11.16 -1.67
N ILE A 135 15.54 -9.99 -1.20
CA ILE A 135 16.40 -8.85 -0.84
C ILE A 135 16.48 -8.66 0.66
N THR A 136 15.57 -9.26 1.43
CA THR A 136 15.45 -9.00 2.86
C THR A 136 16.83 -9.20 3.51
N LEU A 137 17.42 -8.04 3.85
CA LEU A 137 18.72 -7.83 4.49
C LEU A 137 18.67 -8.26 5.95
#